data_AF-A0A966WPC2-F1
#
_entry.id   AF-A0A966WPC2-F1
#
_cell.length_a   1.000
_cell.length_b   1.000
_cell.length_c   1.000
_cell.angle_alpha   90.00
_cell.angle_beta   90.00
_cell.angle_gamma   90.00
#
_symmetry.space_group_name_H-M   'P 1'
#
loop_
_entity.id
_entity.type
_entity.pdbx_description
1 polymer ?
#
loop_
_entity_poly.entity_id
_entity_poly.type
_entity_poly.pdbx_seq_one_letter_code
_entity_poly.pdbx_strand_id
1 'polypeptide(L)'
;MSKIKVEGTVVELDGDEMTRIIWTFIKEQLILPYLDVNLEYYDLGIEYRDSTNDQVTIDSANAIRKHGVGVKCATITPDEARVKEFNLKQMWKSPNGTIRNILGGVIFREPIIIKNVPRLIPHWTKPIVIGRHAFGDQYRATDFKVPGKGTLTV
;
A
#
# COMPACT_ATOMS: atom_id res chain seq x y z
N MET A 1 -14.72 20.26 22.58
CA MET A 1 -15.57 19.10 22.21
C MET A 1 -14.84 17.84 22.63
N SER A 2 -15.55 16.84 23.13
CA SER A 2 -14.96 15.51 23.35
C SER A 2 -14.67 14.84 22.00
N LYS A 3 -13.58 14.07 21.92
CA LYS A 3 -13.28 13.26 20.75
C LYS A 3 -14.35 12.18 20.53
N ILE A 4 -14.58 11.81 19.27
CA ILE A 4 -15.46 10.70 18.91
C ILE A 4 -14.77 9.39 19.28
N LYS A 5 -15.41 8.59 20.14
CA LYS A 5 -14.95 7.24 20.50
C LYS A 5 -15.09 6.32 19.29
N VAL A 6 -14.01 5.67 18.89
CA VAL A 6 -14.03 4.65 17.84
C VAL A 6 -13.91 3.26 18.48
N GLU A 7 -14.84 2.37 18.15
CA GLU A 7 -14.81 0.97 18.60
C GLU A 7 -13.88 0.14 17.69
N GLY A 8 -13.08 -0.72 18.31
CA GLY A 8 -12.13 -1.59 17.60
C GLY A 8 -10.77 -0.94 17.33
N THR A 9 -10.01 -1.57 16.45
CA THR A 9 -8.63 -1.18 16.09
C THR A 9 -8.52 -1.01 14.59
N VAL A 10 -7.89 0.08 14.15
CA VAL A 10 -7.51 0.25 12.74
C VAL A 10 -6.02 -0.01 12.63
N VAL A 11 -5.64 -0.86 11.67
CA VAL A 11 -4.22 -1.12 11.40
C VAL A 11 -3.66 0.01 10.52
N GLU A 12 -2.66 0.72 11.03
CA GLU A 12 -2.02 1.84 10.36
C GLU A 12 -0.72 1.35 9.70
N LEU A 13 -0.64 1.44 8.37
CA LEU A 13 0.54 1.04 7.60
C LEU A 13 1.20 2.31 7.04
N ASP A 14 2.29 2.76 7.66
CA ASP A 14 3.02 3.95 7.20
C ASP A 14 3.82 3.67 5.92
N GLY A 15 4.41 4.69 5.31
CA GLY A 15 4.99 4.63 3.97
C GLY A 15 6.22 5.49 3.79
N ASP A 16 6.42 5.93 2.54
CA ASP A 16 7.68 6.51 2.06
C ASP A 16 7.51 7.95 1.53
N GLU A 17 8.63 8.63 1.36
CA GLU A 17 8.80 9.93 0.67
C GLU A 17 7.76 10.99 1.09
N MET A 18 7.23 11.76 0.13
CA MET A 18 6.30 12.85 0.40
C MET A 18 4.99 12.36 1.03
N THR A 19 4.56 11.14 0.69
CA THR A 19 3.34 10.57 1.25
C THR A 19 3.46 10.30 2.75
N ARG A 20 4.64 9.93 3.26
CA ARG A 20 4.89 9.79 4.70
C ARG A 20 4.73 11.12 5.44
N ILE A 21 5.23 12.22 4.87
CA ILE A 21 5.10 13.56 5.47
C ILE A 21 3.63 13.99 5.51
N ILE A 22 2.90 13.82 4.40
CA ILE A 22 1.47 14.12 4.31
C ILE A 22 0.66 13.23 5.27
N TRP A 23 1.05 11.97 5.41
CA TRP A 23 0.40 11.01 6.31
C TRP A 23 0.45 11.45 7.76
N THR A 24 1.62 11.87 8.25
CA THR A 24 1.79 12.45 9.58
C THR A 24 0.90 13.68 9.76
N PHE A 25 0.90 14.60 8.79
CA PHE A 25 0.05 15.79 8.84
C PHE A 25 -1.44 15.43 8.95
N ILE A 26 -1.94 14.51 8.10
CA ILE A 26 -3.33 14.08 8.13
C ILE A 26 -3.67 13.49 9.50
N LYS A 27 -2.83 12.59 10.02
CA LYS A 27 -3.05 11.94 11.30
C LYS A 27 -3.12 12.96 12.44
N GLU A 28 -2.15 13.87 12.52
CA GLU A 28 -2.03 14.82 13.62
C GLU A 28 -3.03 15.97 13.56
N GLN A 29 -3.35 16.46 12.36
CA GLN A 29 -4.19 17.65 12.20
C GLN A 29 -5.66 17.31 11.94
N LEU A 30 -5.93 16.18 11.28
CA LEU A 30 -7.26 15.87 10.75
C LEU A 30 -7.91 14.64 11.40
N ILE A 31 -7.15 13.79 12.09
CA ILE A 31 -7.68 12.55 12.70
C ILE A 31 -7.64 12.62 14.23
N LEU A 32 -6.45 12.64 14.83
CA LEU A 32 -6.25 12.54 16.28
C LEU A 32 -6.87 13.68 17.11
N PRO A 33 -7.04 14.92 16.61
CA PRO A 33 -7.76 15.96 17.35
C PRO A 33 -9.25 15.64 17.53
N TYR A 34 -9.82 14.81 16.64
CA TYR A 34 -11.26 14.58 16.55
C TYR A 34 -11.68 13.16 16.95
N LEU A 35 -10.80 12.16 16.78
CA LEU A 35 -11.07 10.75 17.08
C LEU A 35 -10.22 10.23 18.24
N ASP A 36 -10.87 9.52 19.17
CA ASP A 36 -10.23 8.63 20.14
C ASP A 36 -10.25 7.22 19.54
N VAL A 37 -9.23 6.92 18.72
CA VAL A 37 -9.12 5.71 17.90
C VAL A 37 -7.87 4.92 18.27
N ASN A 38 -8.01 3.61 18.38
CA ASN A 38 -6.88 2.72 18.58
C ASN A 38 -6.22 2.38 17.23
N LEU A 39 -4.96 2.78 17.07
CA LEU A 39 -4.16 2.53 15.87
C LEU A 39 -3.07 1.50 16.18
N GLU A 40 -3.13 0.34 15.53
CA GLU A 40 -2.05 -0.65 15.57
C GLU A 40 -1.07 -0.34 14.43
N TYR A 41 0.07 0.24 14.79
CA TYR A 41 1.00 0.85 13.85
C TYR A 41 2.06 -0.12 13.31
N TYR A 42 2.26 -0.09 11.99
CA TYR A 42 3.30 -0.81 11.27
C TYR A 42 4.02 0.13 10.31
N ASP A 43 5.34 0.26 10.45
CA ASP A 43 6.14 1.08 9.55
C ASP A 43 6.51 0.29 8.28
N LEU A 44 5.91 0.62 7.14
CA LEU A 44 6.30 0.00 5.86
C LEU A 44 7.27 0.86 5.04
N GLY A 45 7.91 1.85 5.68
CA GLY A 45 9.02 2.59 5.09
C GLY A 45 10.12 1.64 4.60
N ILE A 46 10.76 1.98 3.48
CA ILE A 46 11.70 1.11 2.78
C ILE A 46 12.86 0.66 3.68
N GLU A 47 13.37 1.53 4.54
CA GLU A 47 14.46 1.22 5.48
C GLU A 47 14.00 0.27 6.58
N TYR A 48 12.78 0.44 7.12
CA TYR A 48 12.27 -0.46 8.16
C TYR A 48 11.93 -1.83 7.59
N ARG A 49 11.36 -1.88 6.37
CA ARG A 49 11.21 -3.13 5.63
C ARG A 49 12.55 -3.80 5.40
N ASP A 50 13.57 -3.08 4.96
CA ASP A 50 14.89 -3.67 4.77
C ASP A 50 15.48 -4.22 6.09
N SER A 51 15.42 -3.45 7.17
CA SER A 51 15.94 -3.86 8.49
C SER A 51 15.26 -5.13 9.03
N THR A 52 13.95 -5.29 8.78
CA THR A 52 13.14 -6.45 9.22
C THR A 52 13.08 -7.59 8.21
N ASN A 53 13.86 -7.52 7.11
CA ASN A 53 13.79 -8.46 6.00
C ASN A 53 12.37 -8.63 5.42
N ASP A 54 11.64 -7.52 5.36
CA ASP A 54 10.24 -7.39 4.89
C ASP A 54 9.20 -8.12 5.76
N GLN A 55 9.57 -8.58 6.96
CA GLN A 55 8.65 -9.25 7.88
C GLN A 55 7.52 -8.31 8.36
N VAL A 56 7.82 -7.03 8.58
CA VAL A 56 6.81 -6.02 8.97
C VAL A 56 5.64 -5.94 7.96
N THR A 57 5.91 -6.16 6.68
CA THR A 57 4.87 -6.18 5.63
C THR A 57 3.92 -7.35 5.83
N ILE A 58 4.44 -8.54 6.17
CA ILE A 58 3.64 -9.74 6.44
C ILE A 58 2.83 -9.57 7.72
N ASP A 59 3.46 -9.04 8.78
CA ASP A 59 2.83 -8.83 10.08
C ASP A 59 1.67 -7.85 9.96
N SER A 60 1.86 -6.74 9.24
CA SER A 60 0.79 -5.76 8.99
C SER A 60 -0.40 -6.38 8.25
N ALA A 61 -0.17 -7.28 7.28
CA ALA A 61 -1.23 -7.96 6.56
C ALA A 61 -2.02 -8.92 7.46
N ASN A 62 -1.33 -9.62 8.36
CA ASN A 62 -1.98 -10.49 9.35
C ASN A 62 -2.76 -9.69 10.40
N ALA A 63 -2.25 -8.53 10.81
CA ALA A 63 -2.98 -7.60 11.67
C ALA A 63 -4.27 -7.10 10.99
N ILE A 64 -4.21 -6.76 9.70
CA ILE A 64 -5.42 -6.39 8.94
C ILE A 64 -6.40 -7.58 8.92
N ARG A 65 -5.93 -8.80 8.68
CA ARG A 65 -6.79 -10.00 8.70
C ARG A 65 -7.46 -10.20 10.07
N LYS A 66 -6.75 -9.91 11.17
CA LYS A 66 -7.25 -10.01 12.55
C LYS A 66 -8.29 -8.93 12.87
N HIS A 67 -8.05 -7.68 12.47
CA HIS A 67 -8.88 -6.52 12.85
C HIS A 67 -9.93 -6.13 11.80
N GLY A 68 -9.81 -6.63 10.58
CA GLY A 68 -10.75 -6.40 9.47
C GLY A 68 -10.55 -5.08 8.72
N VAL A 69 -9.85 -4.10 9.30
CA VAL A 69 -9.68 -2.76 8.71
C VAL A 69 -8.21 -2.33 8.75
N GLY A 70 -7.70 -1.90 7.60
CA GLY A 70 -6.37 -1.31 7.46
C GLY A 70 -6.40 -0.04 6.63
N VAL A 71 -5.53 0.90 6.97
CA VAL A 71 -5.31 2.13 6.20
C VAL A 71 -3.82 2.25 5.91
N LYS A 72 -3.48 2.49 4.63
CA LYS A 72 -2.09 2.36 4.15
C LYS A 72 -1.61 3.58 3.38
N CYS A 73 -0.44 4.07 3.77
CA CYS A 73 0.34 5.07 3.05
C CYS A 73 1.07 4.45 1.83
N ALA A 74 1.41 5.28 0.83
CA ALA A 74 2.12 4.79 -0.35
C ALA A 74 3.57 4.39 0.00
N THR A 75 4.07 3.34 -0.64
CA THR A 75 5.37 2.73 -0.33
C THR A 75 6.17 2.48 -1.59
N ILE A 76 7.49 2.65 -1.52
CA ILE A 76 8.44 2.33 -2.58
C ILE A 76 8.39 0.83 -2.88
N THR A 77 8.36 0.47 -4.17
CA THR A 77 8.75 -0.88 -4.60
C THR A 77 10.11 -0.72 -5.26
N PRO A 78 11.21 -1.15 -4.63
CA PRO A 78 12.55 -0.79 -5.07
C PRO A 78 12.89 -1.48 -6.40
N ASP A 79 13.57 -0.75 -7.27
CA ASP A 79 14.32 -1.24 -8.42
C ASP A 79 15.83 -1.14 -8.14
N GLU A 80 16.70 -1.41 -9.12
CA GLU A 80 18.15 -1.34 -8.94
C GLU A 80 18.64 0.06 -8.54
N ALA A 81 17.95 1.12 -8.95
CA ALA A 81 18.30 2.48 -8.58
C ALA A 81 17.95 2.74 -7.12
N ARG A 82 16.76 2.32 -6.66
CA ARG A 82 16.35 2.44 -5.25
C ARG A 82 17.19 1.57 -4.33
N VAL A 83 17.64 0.38 -4.76
CA VAL A 83 18.59 -0.44 -4.00
C VAL A 83 19.89 0.33 -3.72
N LYS A 84 20.40 1.06 -4.72
CA LYS A 84 21.61 1.88 -4.55
C LYS A 84 21.36 3.12 -3.71
N GLU A 85 20.25 3.81 -3.94
CA GLU A 85 19.88 5.04 -3.23
C GLU A 85 19.77 4.82 -1.72
N PHE A 86 19.10 3.73 -1.31
CA PHE A 86 18.85 3.41 0.09
C PHE A 86 19.80 2.35 0.67
N ASN A 87 20.79 1.90 -0.09
CA ASN A 87 21.73 0.84 0.28
C ASN A 87 21.03 -0.43 0.83
N LEU A 88 20.02 -0.90 0.08
CA LEU A 88 19.17 -2.03 0.48
C LEU A 88 19.90 -3.36 0.36
N LYS A 89 19.55 -4.33 1.21
CA LYS A 89 20.07 -5.70 1.16
C LYS A 89 19.73 -6.39 -0.17
N GLN A 90 18.53 -6.15 -0.68
CA GLN A 90 18.04 -6.68 -1.95
C GLN A 90 16.84 -5.90 -2.49
N MET A 91 16.43 -6.25 -3.70
CA MET A 91 15.21 -5.72 -4.31
C MET A 91 13.96 -6.38 -3.68
N TRP A 92 13.45 -5.77 -2.61
CA TRP A 92 12.24 -6.25 -1.92
C TRP A 92 11.01 -6.23 -2.83
N LYS A 93 10.11 -7.22 -2.63
CA LYS A 93 8.84 -7.28 -3.35
C LYS A 93 7.94 -6.11 -2.96
N SER A 94 6.95 -5.81 -3.80
CA SER A 94 5.99 -4.75 -3.51
C SER A 94 5.18 -5.08 -2.26
N PRO A 95 5.14 -4.19 -1.24
CA PRO A 95 4.31 -4.41 -0.05
C PRO A 95 2.83 -4.59 -0.40
N ASN A 96 2.37 -3.85 -1.41
CA ASN A 96 1.00 -3.96 -1.91
C ASN A 96 0.70 -5.36 -2.46
N GLY A 97 1.65 -5.98 -3.17
CA GLY A 97 1.51 -7.34 -3.69
C GLY A 97 1.45 -8.37 -2.56
N THR A 98 2.36 -8.27 -1.60
CA THR A 98 2.41 -9.15 -0.41
C THR A 98 1.10 -9.09 0.38
N ILE A 99 0.63 -7.88 0.73
CA ILE A 99 -0.63 -7.70 1.49
C ILE A 99 -1.82 -8.27 0.73
N ARG A 100 -1.93 -8.02 -0.59
CA ARG A 100 -3.04 -8.54 -1.41
C ARG A 100 -3.03 -10.05 -1.52
N ASN A 101 -1.86 -10.67 -1.64
CA ASN A 101 -1.74 -12.13 -1.71
C ASN A 101 -2.15 -12.79 -0.39
N ILE A 102 -1.95 -12.12 0.74
CA ILE A 102 -2.35 -12.59 2.07
C ILE A 102 -3.86 -12.39 2.27
N LEU A 103 -4.40 -11.20 1.98
CA LEU A 103 -5.81 -10.89 2.25
C LEU A 103 -6.78 -11.45 1.20
N GLY A 104 -6.38 -11.49 -0.07
CA GLY A 104 -7.26 -11.76 -1.20
C GLY A 104 -8.28 -10.64 -1.45
N GLY A 105 -8.99 -10.70 -2.59
CA GLY A 105 -10.14 -9.84 -2.87
C GLY A 105 -10.05 -9.02 -4.15
N VAL A 106 -10.86 -7.95 -4.20
CA VAL A 106 -11.02 -7.05 -5.34
C VAL A 106 -10.70 -5.63 -4.89
N ILE A 107 -9.90 -4.92 -5.68
CA ILE A 107 -9.59 -3.50 -5.45
C ILE A 107 -10.58 -2.68 -6.26
N PHE A 108 -11.41 -1.90 -5.57
CA PHE A 108 -12.25 -0.89 -6.21
C PHE A 108 -11.50 0.44 -6.28
N ARG A 109 -11.53 1.08 -7.45
CA ARG A 109 -11.00 2.42 -7.66
C ARG A 109 -12.08 3.29 -8.26
N GLU A 110 -12.37 4.40 -7.60
CA GLU A 110 -13.34 5.40 -8.04
C GLU A 110 -12.72 6.81 -8.03
N PRO A 111 -13.22 7.74 -8.86
CA PRO A 111 -12.77 9.11 -8.85
C PRO A 111 -13.45 9.92 -7.73
N ILE A 112 -12.69 10.80 -7.06
CA ILE A 112 -13.27 11.87 -6.24
C ILE A 112 -13.63 13.03 -7.18
N ILE A 113 -14.93 13.25 -7.41
CA ILE A 113 -15.42 14.27 -8.34
C ILE A 113 -15.61 15.61 -7.62
N ILE A 114 -14.98 16.66 -8.16
CA ILE A 114 -15.07 18.02 -7.64
C ILE A 114 -15.72 18.91 -8.71
N LYS A 115 -16.80 19.62 -8.36
CA LYS A 115 -17.65 20.36 -9.31
C LYS A 115 -16.89 21.36 -10.20
N ASN A 116 -15.85 22.01 -9.65
CA ASN A 116 -15.07 23.04 -10.34
C ASN A 116 -13.77 22.51 -10.99
N VAL A 117 -13.53 21.20 -10.96
CA VAL A 117 -12.38 20.58 -11.66
C VAL A 117 -12.88 19.97 -12.98
N PRO A 118 -12.51 20.52 -14.15
CA PRO A 118 -12.96 20.00 -15.43
C PRO A 118 -12.35 18.63 -15.73
N ARG A 119 -13.11 17.79 -16.46
CA ARG A 119 -12.68 16.44 -16.86
C ARG A 119 -12.01 16.47 -18.24
N LEU A 120 -10.95 15.68 -18.40
CA LEU A 120 -10.27 15.51 -19.69
C LEU A 120 -11.18 14.85 -20.75
N ILE A 121 -12.07 13.95 -20.32
CA ILE A 121 -13.07 13.33 -21.16
C ILE A 121 -14.42 13.95 -20.81
N PRO A 122 -14.92 14.93 -21.60
CA PRO A 122 -16.06 15.74 -21.20
C PRO A 122 -17.37 14.94 -21.12
N HIS A 123 -17.49 13.87 -21.90
CA HIS A 123 -18.66 13.00 -21.96
C HIS A 123 -18.84 12.10 -20.72
N TRP A 124 -17.84 11.98 -19.86
CA TRP A 124 -17.96 11.23 -18.61
C TRP A 124 -18.77 12.04 -17.59
N THR A 125 -20.09 11.88 -17.62
CA THR A 125 -21.03 12.61 -16.73
C THR A 125 -21.32 11.90 -15.42
N LYS A 126 -20.94 10.63 -15.31
CA LYS A 126 -21.08 9.77 -14.13
C LYS A 126 -19.72 9.15 -13.78
N PRO A 127 -19.48 8.81 -12.51
CA PRO A 127 -18.26 8.12 -12.11
C PRO A 127 -18.17 6.72 -12.75
N ILE A 128 -16.94 6.28 -12.99
CA ILE A 128 -16.62 4.93 -13.43
C ILE A 128 -15.80 4.27 -12.33
N VAL A 129 -16.25 3.11 -11.85
CA VAL A 129 -15.56 2.34 -10.82
C VAL A 129 -14.87 1.15 -11.48
N ILE A 130 -13.57 1.00 -11.22
CA ILE A 130 -12.78 -0.13 -11.71
C ILE A 130 -12.68 -1.16 -10.59
N GLY A 131 -13.26 -2.34 -10.79
CA GLY A 131 -13.04 -3.53 -9.97
C GLY A 131 -11.85 -4.32 -10.51
N ARG A 132 -10.71 -4.22 -9.85
CA ARG A 132 -9.47 -4.91 -10.24
C ARG A 132 -9.29 -6.17 -9.40
N HIS A 133 -9.15 -7.32 -10.06
CA HIS A 133 -8.73 -8.56 -9.41
C HIS A 133 -7.33 -8.40 -8.78
N ALA A 134 -7.21 -8.71 -7.48
CA ALA A 134 -6.01 -8.40 -6.70
C ALA A 134 -5.06 -9.59 -6.50
N PHE A 135 -5.25 -10.69 -7.24
CA PHE A 135 -4.52 -11.95 -7.01
C PHE A 135 -3.97 -12.54 -8.32
N GLY A 136 -2.73 -13.05 -8.27
CA GLY A 136 -2.13 -13.81 -9.38
C GLY A 136 -1.45 -12.97 -10.47
N ASP A 137 -1.48 -13.50 -11.70
CA ASP A 137 -0.90 -12.93 -12.91
C ASP A 137 0.56 -12.46 -12.74
N GLN A 138 0.94 -11.32 -13.32
CA GLN A 138 2.31 -10.79 -13.21
C GLN A 138 2.73 -10.51 -11.76
N TYR A 139 1.79 -10.37 -10.83
CA TYR A 139 2.08 -10.11 -9.41
C TYR A 139 2.50 -11.36 -8.62
N ARG A 140 2.43 -12.55 -9.24
CA ARG A 140 2.94 -13.82 -8.71
C ARG A 140 3.82 -14.57 -9.72
N ALA A 141 4.29 -13.90 -10.77
CA ALA A 141 5.14 -14.51 -11.78
C ALA A 141 6.53 -14.85 -11.20
N THR A 142 7.21 -15.78 -11.89
CA THR A 142 8.64 -16.03 -11.74
C THR A 142 9.29 -15.66 -13.06
N ASP A 143 10.27 -14.78 -13.02
CA ASP A 143 11.00 -14.29 -14.16
C ASP A 143 12.50 -14.59 -14.02
N PHE A 144 13.16 -14.74 -15.16
CA PHE A 144 14.61 -14.88 -15.23
C PHE A 144 15.09 -14.36 -16.58
N LYS A 145 16.33 -13.86 -16.61
CA LYS A 145 16.96 -13.44 -17.86
C LYS A 145 17.51 -14.66 -18.58
N VAL A 146 17.05 -14.92 -19.81
CA VAL A 146 17.58 -15.98 -20.66
C VAL A 146 19.01 -15.59 -21.10
N PRO A 147 20.07 -16.35 -20.71
CA PRO A 147 21.46 -15.95 -20.94
C PRO A 147 21.93 -16.16 -22.38
N GLY A 148 21.21 -16.96 -23.17
CA GLY A 148 21.55 -17.29 -24.55
C GLY A 148 20.48 -18.17 -25.20
N LYS A 149 20.68 -18.54 -26.47
CA LYS A 149 19.71 -19.38 -27.21
C LYS A 149 19.49 -20.72 -26.49
N GLY A 150 18.26 -21.17 -26.41
CA GLY A 150 17.89 -22.42 -25.76
C GLY A 150 16.39 -22.67 -25.79
N THR A 151 15.95 -23.75 -25.14
CA THR A 151 14.54 -24.10 -24.95
C THR A 151 14.18 -23.97 -23.48
N LEU A 152 13.05 -23.33 -23.17
CA LEU A 152 12.50 -23.30 -21.82
C LEU A 152 11.92 -24.67 -21.48
N THR A 153 12.47 -25.33 -20.46
CA THR A 153 11.93 -26.56 -19.87
C THR A 153 11.59 -26.30 -18.41
N VAL A 154 10.40 -26.72 -17.98
CA VAL A 154 9.88 -26.54 -16.61
C VAL A 154 10.18 -27.76 -15.76
#